data_AF-A0A1G9FT56-F1
#
_entry.id   AF-A0A1G9FT56-F1
#
_cell.length_a   1.000
_cell.length_b   1.000
_cell.length_c   1.000
_cell.angle_alpha   90.00
_cell.angle_beta   90.00
_cell.angle_gamma   90.00
#
_symmetry.space_group_name_H-M   'P 1'
#
loop_
_entity.id
_entity.type
_entity.pdbx_description
1 polymer ?
#
loop_
_entity_poly.entity_id
_entity_poly.type
_entity_poly.pdbx_seq_one_letter_code
_entity_poly.pdbx_strand_id
1 'polypeptide(L)'
;MAKRKRPAPPPRFLVLARTGSGSWPHPVEVGLHAAGAHSVVSFSVGPHAVNAGGRVPLANVVDADGLNPLFAVEFDAADLHWAVPLLVRLRSGEDVEDEIVAAYRERTGGPPERMS
;
A
#
# COMPACT_ATOMS: atom_id res chain seq x y z
N MET A 1 34.73 -3.22 -21.05
CA MET A 1 34.24 -2.33 -19.97
C MET A 1 32.74 -2.50 -19.85
N ALA A 2 32.25 -3.15 -18.79
CA ALA A 2 30.81 -3.25 -18.54
C ALA A 2 30.27 -1.89 -18.07
N LYS A 3 29.35 -1.29 -18.81
CA LYS A 3 28.63 -0.07 -18.38
C LYS A 3 27.87 -0.42 -17.10
N ARG A 4 28.29 0.13 -15.96
CA ARG A 4 27.56 0.08 -14.68
C ARG A 4 26.15 0.60 -14.95
N LYS A 5 25.13 -0.27 -14.92
CA LYS A 5 23.72 0.15 -14.95
C LYS A 5 23.52 1.08 -13.76
N ARG A 6 23.05 2.31 -14.02
CA ARG A 6 22.60 3.20 -12.95
C ARG A 6 21.52 2.46 -12.16
N PRO A 7 21.54 2.51 -10.82
CA PRO A 7 20.48 1.91 -10.03
C PRO A 7 19.14 2.51 -10.46
N ALA A 8 18.11 1.66 -10.56
CA ALA A 8 16.76 2.12 -10.86
C ALA A 8 16.33 3.17 -9.81
N PRO A 9 15.59 4.21 -10.20
CA PRO A 9 15.02 5.14 -9.24
C PRO A 9 14.18 4.35 -8.21
N PRO A 10 14.16 4.80 -6.95
CA PRO A 10 13.44 4.08 -5.92
C PRO A 10 11.93 4.06 -6.23
N PRO A 11 11.23 2.98 -5.84
CA PRO A 11 9.81 2.84 -6.09
C PRO A 11 9.03 3.96 -5.40
N ARG A 12 8.09 4.56 -6.13
CA ARG A 12 7.21 5.61 -5.62
C ARG A 12 5.99 4.99 -4.98
N PHE A 13 5.71 5.32 -3.73
CA PHE A 13 4.56 4.82 -2.98
C PHE A 13 3.50 5.90 -2.83
N LEU A 14 2.24 5.52 -3.01
CA LEU A 14 1.06 6.26 -2.60
C LEU A 14 0.72 5.86 -1.17
N VAL A 15 0.71 6.81 -0.23
CA VAL A 15 0.27 6.54 1.15
C VAL A 15 -1.24 6.44 1.16
N LEU A 16 -1.77 5.22 1.37
CA LEU A 16 -3.21 4.93 1.35
C LEU A 16 -3.84 5.02 2.73
N ALA A 17 -3.06 4.88 3.79
CA ALA A 17 -3.47 5.15 5.16
C ALA A 17 -2.27 5.51 6.03
N ARG A 18 -2.52 6.40 6.98
CA ARG A 18 -1.61 6.71 8.08
C ARG A 18 -2.45 6.93 9.34
N THR A 19 -2.37 6.00 10.28
CA THR A 19 -3.11 6.10 11.54
C THR A 19 -2.25 6.76 12.61
N GLY A 20 -2.88 7.58 13.45
CA GLY A 20 -2.27 8.14 14.65
C GLY A 20 -2.23 7.13 15.80
N SER A 21 -1.85 7.59 16.99
CA SER A 21 -2.00 6.83 18.25
C SER A 21 -3.49 6.72 18.64
N GLY A 22 -4.24 5.89 17.90
CA GLY A 22 -5.67 5.64 18.08
C GLY A 22 -5.97 4.40 18.93
N SER A 23 -7.06 3.70 18.60
CA SER A 23 -7.50 2.45 19.24
C SER A 23 -6.52 1.29 19.07
N TRP A 24 -5.66 1.36 18.06
CA TRP A 24 -4.53 0.45 17.87
C TRP A 24 -3.29 0.94 18.62
N PRO A 25 -2.58 0.06 19.36
CA PRO A 25 -1.45 0.47 20.22
C PRO A 25 -0.26 1.03 19.43
N HIS A 26 -0.25 0.86 18.11
CA HIS A 26 0.84 1.18 17.22
C HIS A 26 0.31 1.91 15.97
N PRO A 27 0.85 3.08 15.60
CA PRO A 27 0.48 3.74 14.35
C PRO A 27 0.80 2.81 13.17
N VAL A 28 -0.07 2.82 12.16
CA VAL A 28 0.03 2.01 10.95
C VAL A 28 0.10 2.93 9.74
N GLU A 29 1.11 2.73 8.91
CA GLU A 29 1.19 3.33 7.59
C GLU A 29 1.13 2.22 6.53
N VAL A 30 0.23 2.39 5.56
CA VAL A 30 0.11 1.50 4.41
C VAL A 30 0.36 2.30 3.15
N GLY A 31 1.37 1.90 2.39
CA GLY A 31 1.74 2.50 1.11
C GLY A 31 1.58 1.51 -0.03
N LEU A 32 1.22 2.00 -1.22
CA LEU A 32 1.10 1.20 -2.44
C LEU A 32 2.06 1.74 -3.50
N HIS A 33 2.94 0.86 -4.00
CA HIS A 33 3.62 1.07 -5.27
C HIS A 33 2.83 0.35 -6.35
N ALA A 34 2.08 1.10 -7.16
CA ALA A 34 1.32 0.56 -8.28
C ALA A 34 2.26 0.28 -9.47
N ALA A 35 2.38 -0.99 -9.84
CA ALA A 35 3.20 -1.46 -10.94
C ALA A 35 2.57 -2.70 -11.61
N GLY A 36 1.22 -2.72 -11.67
CA GLY A 36 0.43 -3.85 -12.17
C GLY A 36 0.74 -5.15 -11.41
N ALA A 37 1.14 -6.19 -12.14
CA ALA A 37 1.52 -7.49 -11.56
C ALA A 37 2.74 -7.44 -10.62
N HIS A 38 3.55 -6.37 -10.67
CA HIS A 38 4.71 -6.17 -9.80
C HIS A 38 4.44 -5.18 -8.65
N SER A 39 3.17 -4.84 -8.41
CA SER A 39 2.79 -3.93 -7.35
C SER A 39 3.25 -4.43 -5.98
N VAL A 40 3.59 -3.49 -5.11
CA VAL A 40 4.12 -3.76 -3.76
C VAL A 40 3.35 -2.94 -2.76
N VAL A 41 2.98 -3.54 -1.63
CA VAL A 41 2.41 -2.86 -0.47
C VAL A 41 3.49 -2.71 0.59
N SER A 42 3.69 -1.51 1.12
CA SER A 42 4.54 -1.26 2.28
C SER A 42 3.68 -1.14 3.53
N PHE A 43 4.02 -1.89 4.57
CA PHE A 43 3.43 -1.75 5.89
C PHE A 43 4.49 -1.21 6.85
N SER A 44 4.12 -0.25 7.68
CA SER A 44 4.92 0.23 8.80
C SER A 44 4.03 0.25 10.04
N VAL A 45 4.32 -0.60 11.03
CA VAL A 45 3.58 -0.72 12.28
C VAL A 45 4.47 -0.30 13.44
N GLY A 46 3.97 0.64 14.24
CA GLY A 46 4.65 1.17 15.42
C GLY A 46 5.38 2.49 15.16
N PRO A 47 5.82 3.17 16.24
CA PRO A 47 6.66 4.35 16.11
C PRO A 47 7.96 3.97 15.38
N HIS A 48 8.55 4.92 14.65
CA HIS A 48 9.74 4.70 13.79
C HIS A 48 10.90 3.95 14.46
N ALA A 49 11.02 4.00 15.79
CA ALA A 49 12.06 3.30 16.55
C ALA A 49 11.89 1.76 16.59
N VAL A 50 10.68 1.23 16.38
CA VAL A 50 10.38 -0.21 16.42
C VAL A 50 10.01 -0.80 15.05
N ASN A 51 9.47 0.03 14.13
CA ASN A 51 9.10 -0.28 12.74
C ASN A 51 9.01 -1.80 12.43
N ALA A 52 7.95 -2.45 12.92
CA ALA A 52 7.61 -3.79 12.50
C ALA A 52 6.87 -3.66 11.17
N GLY A 53 7.43 -4.19 10.08
CA GLY A 53 6.84 -3.99 8.77
C GLY A 53 7.80 -4.33 7.63
N GLY A 54 7.35 -4.08 6.41
CA GLY A 54 8.12 -4.40 5.23
C GLY A 54 7.37 -4.17 3.94
N ARG A 55 8.06 -4.46 2.84
CA ARG A 55 7.51 -4.44 1.49
C ARG A 55 7.06 -5.84 1.12
N VAL A 56 5.78 -5.98 0.83
CA VAL A 56 5.14 -7.25 0.50
C VAL A 56 4.62 -7.18 -0.93
N PRO A 57 4.90 -8.18 -1.79
CA PRO A 57 4.27 -8.26 -3.11
C PRO A 57 2.74 -8.20 -2.97
N LEU A 58 2.07 -7.42 -3.81
CA LEU A 58 0.61 -7.29 -3.77
C LEU A 58 -0.10 -8.65 -3.89
N ALA A 59 0.49 -9.57 -4.66
CA ALA A 59 -0.01 -10.93 -4.83
C ALA A 59 -0.04 -11.79 -3.55
N ASN A 60 0.69 -11.39 -2.50
CA ASN A 60 0.62 -12.03 -1.18
C ASN A 60 -0.43 -11.38 -0.26
N VAL A 61 -0.79 -10.11 -0.55
CA VAL A 61 -1.74 -9.32 0.25
C VAL A 61 -3.17 -9.56 -0.22
N VAL A 62 -3.39 -9.65 -1.52
CA VAL A 62 -4.72 -9.94 -2.11
C VAL A 62 -4.61 -11.05 -3.15
N ASP A 63 -5.69 -11.80 -3.31
CA ASP A 63 -5.90 -12.77 -4.39
C ASP A 63 -7.21 -12.50 -5.16
N ALA A 64 -7.72 -13.48 -5.90
CA ALA A 64 -8.96 -13.31 -6.66
C ALA A 64 -10.20 -13.25 -5.75
N ASP A 65 -10.12 -13.83 -4.56
CA ASP A 65 -11.21 -13.93 -3.60
C ASP A 65 -11.21 -12.76 -2.60
N GLY A 66 -10.08 -12.02 -2.50
CA GLY A 66 -10.01 -10.74 -1.80
C GLY A 66 -8.75 -10.59 -0.96
N LEU A 67 -8.91 -10.02 0.24
CA LEU A 67 -7.82 -9.79 1.18
C LEU A 67 -7.36 -11.10 1.81
N ASN A 68 -6.05 -11.35 1.81
CA ASN A 68 -5.46 -12.45 2.56
C ASN A 68 -5.68 -12.21 4.07
N PRO A 69 -6.28 -13.16 4.82
CA PRO A 69 -6.58 -13.01 6.24
C PRO A 69 -5.38 -12.63 7.13
N LEU A 70 -4.15 -12.93 6.69
CA LEU A 70 -2.93 -12.52 7.40
C LEU A 70 -2.77 -11.00 7.52
N PHE A 71 -3.41 -10.22 6.65
CA PHE A 71 -3.35 -8.75 6.62
C PHE A 71 -4.66 -8.10 7.07
N ALA A 72 -5.65 -8.88 7.50
CA ALA A 72 -6.97 -8.37 7.89
C ALA A 72 -6.86 -7.33 9.01
N VAL A 73 -5.99 -7.60 9.97
CA VAL A 73 -5.79 -6.75 11.15
C VAL A 73 -5.22 -5.38 10.77
N GLU A 74 -4.21 -5.31 9.91
CA GLU A 74 -3.63 -4.06 9.43
C GLU A 74 -4.63 -3.28 8.58
N PHE A 75 -5.42 -3.96 7.74
CA PHE A 75 -6.46 -3.32 6.92
C PHE A 75 -7.62 -2.79 7.78
N ASP A 76 -8.04 -3.52 8.81
CA ASP A 76 -9.01 -3.08 9.81
C ASP A 76 -8.49 -1.84 10.54
N ALA A 77 -7.25 -1.90 11.04
CA ALA A 77 -6.62 -0.81 11.77
C ALA A 77 -6.50 0.46 10.92
N ALA A 78 -6.21 0.30 9.63
CA ALA A 78 -6.02 1.38 8.66
C ALA A 78 -7.29 1.83 7.94
N ASP A 79 -8.46 1.25 8.24
CA ASP A 79 -9.72 1.46 7.52
C ASP A 79 -9.54 1.36 5.99
N LEU A 80 -8.84 0.32 5.53
CA LEU A 80 -8.39 0.17 4.14
C LEU A 80 -9.25 -0.77 3.28
N HIS A 81 -10.33 -1.33 3.85
CA HIS A 81 -11.17 -2.33 3.15
C HIS A 81 -11.77 -1.81 1.85
N TRP A 82 -11.97 -0.50 1.74
CA TRP A 82 -12.43 0.14 0.51
C TRP A 82 -11.48 -0.05 -0.68
N ALA A 83 -10.18 -0.22 -0.42
CA ALA A 83 -9.18 -0.37 -1.46
C ALA A 83 -9.11 -1.82 -1.99
N VAL A 84 -9.59 -2.81 -1.22
CA VAL A 84 -9.45 -4.24 -1.56
C VAL A 84 -9.94 -4.55 -2.98
N PRO A 85 -11.15 -4.14 -3.41
CA PRO A 85 -11.60 -4.44 -4.78
C PRO A 85 -10.68 -3.86 -5.87
N LEU A 86 -10.12 -2.66 -5.64
CA LEU A 86 -9.20 -2.00 -6.58
C LEU A 86 -7.83 -2.70 -6.58
N LEU A 87 -7.36 -3.15 -5.42
CA LEU A 87 -6.12 -3.91 -5.30
C LEU A 87 -6.21 -5.27 -6.01
N VAL A 88 -7.36 -5.94 -5.95
CA VAL A 88 -7.62 -7.18 -6.70
C VAL A 88 -7.53 -6.92 -8.21
N ARG A 89 -8.17 -5.86 -8.71
CA ARG A 89 -8.09 -5.46 -10.12
C ARG A 89 -6.66 -5.09 -10.55
N LEU A 90 -5.95 -4.32 -9.73
CA LEU A 90 -4.55 -3.96 -9.96
C LEU A 90 -3.66 -5.20 -10.04
N ARG A 91 -3.86 -6.17 -9.15
CA ARG A 91 -3.14 -7.46 -9.17
C ARG A 91 -3.40 -8.22 -10.46
N SER A 92 -4.65 -8.20 -10.96
CA SER A 92 -5.04 -8.82 -12.23
C SER A 92 -4.45 -8.11 -13.45
N GLY A 93 -3.74 -6.99 -13.25
CA GLY A 93 -3.04 -6.25 -14.30
C GLY A 93 -3.83 -5.07 -14.87
N GLU A 94 -4.98 -4.73 -14.27
CA GLU A 94 -5.70 -3.52 -14.65
C GLU A 94 -4.97 -2.26 -14.19
N ASP A 95 -4.99 -1.22 -15.03
CA ASP A 95 -4.46 0.09 -14.69
C ASP A 95 -5.52 0.91 -13.94
N VAL A 96 -5.53 0.78 -12.61
CA VAL A 96 -6.53 1.38 -11.71
C VAL A 96 -5.91 2.38 -10.73
N GLU A 97 -4.67 2.86 -10.98
CA GLU A 97 -3.99 3.80 -10.07
C GLU A 97 -4.81 5.09 -9.89
N ASP A 98 -5.33 5.65 -10.98
CA ASP A 98 -6.15 6.86 -10.94
C ASP A 98 -7.48 6.64 -10.20
N GLU A 99 -8.07 5.45 -10.31
CA GLU A 99 -9.28 5.08 -9.57
C GLU A 99 -8.99 4.98 -8.06
N ILE A 100 -7.85 4.41 -7.68
CA ILE A 100 -7.39 4.36 -6.28
C ILE A 100 -7.20 5.77 -5.73
N VAL A 101 -6.56 6.66 -6.50
CA VAL A 101 -6.37 8.06 -6.11
C VAL A 101 -7.71 8.79 -5.98
N ALA A 102 -8.66 8.55 -6.88
CA ALA A 102 -10.00 9.13 -6.81
C ALA A 102 -10.77 8.67 -5.57
N ALA A 103 -10.79 7.35 -5.30
CA ALA A 103 -11.44 6.77 -4.13
C ALA A 103 -10.82 7.26 -2.81
N TYR A 104 -9.49 7.40 -2.77
CA TYR A 104 -8.79 8.00 -1.62
C TYR A 104 -9.22 9.46 -1.40
N ARG A 105 -9.30 10.26 -2.48
CA ARG A 105 -9.69 11.68 -2.40
C ARG A 105 -11.11 11.87 -1.90
N GLU A 106 -12.04 11.04 -2.36
CA GLU A 106 -13.43 11.09 -1.90
C GLU A 106 -13.52 10.86 -0.38
N ARG A 107 -12.65 10.01 0.17
CA ARG A 107 -12.65 9.63 1.59
C ARG A 107 -11.92 10.62 2.49
N THR A 108 -10.81 11.18 2.01
CA THR A 108 -9.90 11.98 2.84
C THR A 108 -9.95 13.48 2.53
N GLY A 109 -10.62 13.88 1.45
CA GLY A 109 -10.69 15.27 0.99
C GLY A 109 -9.44 15.77 0.27
N GLY A 110 -8.42 14.92 0.05
CA GLY A 110 -7.16 15.30 -0.60
C GLY A 110 -6.46 14.13 -1.31
N PRO A 111 -5.46 14.39 -2.16
CA PRO A 111 -4.68 13.33 -2.80
C PRO A 111 -3.82 12.57 -1.77
N PRO A 112 -3.48 11.30 -2.03
CA PRO A 112 -2.53 10.56 -1.20
C PRO A 112 -1.15 11.21 -1.28
N GLU A 113 -0.39 11.13 -0.18
CA GLU A 113 1.01 11.52 -0.16
C GLU A 113 1.83 10.59 -1.07
N ARG A 114 2.87 11.13 -1.72
CA ARG A 114 3.79 10.35 -2.55
C ARG A 114 5.16 10.30 -1.91
N MET A 115 5.64 9.09 -1.61
CA MET A 115 6.96 8.84 -1.04
C MET A 115 7.88 8.20 -2.08
N SER A 116 9.18 8.49 -2.04
CA SER A 116 10.22 7.96 -2.93
C SER A 116 11.39 7.39 -2.15
#